data_AF-A0A2D6BUJ2-F1
#
_entry.id   AF-A0A2D6BUJ2-F1
#
_cell.length_a   1.000
_cell.length_b   1.000
_cell.length_c   1.000
_cell.angle_alpha   90.00
_cell.angle_beta   90.00
_cell.angle_gamma   90.00
#
_symmetry.space_group_name_H-M   'P 1'
#
loop_
_entity.id
_entity.type
_entity.pdbx_description
1 polymer ?
#
loop_
_entity_poly.entity_id
_entity_poly.type
_entity_poly.pdbx_seq_one_letter_code
_entity_poly.pdbx_strand_id
1 'polypeptide(L)'
;MRMHLTWKRAVVGLALACLLATPALAGTAWKWTAEDGSVAFTDDRERIPERFRASAERTELGPLTSYSQLTPEDVEIRNEYAERLYARLERLRTLRSSLDAAEAARAHGAASPASGDPTGFEATVEVGGSTIRLPAVGGGDEPLIVEEVRSRPRGKLVTRHNTIVRRGEEILMIVRPAQDTQANVNDYYDERELEKGTFRERP
;
A
#
# COMPACT_ATOMS: atom_id res chain seq x y z
N MET A 1 -50.08 -5.85 47.21
CA MET A 1 -50.08 -4.61 46.39
C MET A 1 -48.67 -4.28 45.83
N ARG A 2 -47.96 -5.26 45.25
CA ARG A 2 -46.60 -5.09 44.65
C ARG A 2 -46.51 -5.47 43.16
N MET A 3 -47.58 -6.03 42.56
CA MET A 3 -47.59 -6.49 41.15
C MET A 3 -47.71 -5.36 40.12
N HIS A 4 -48.24 -4.19 40.47
CA HIS A 4 -48.39 -3.09 39.49
C HIS A 4 -47.07 -2.35 39.19
N LEU A 5 -46.03 -2.51 40.03
CA LEU A 5 -44.77 -1.78 39.86
C LEU A 5 -43.79 -2.50 38.92
N THR A 6 -43.85 -3.83 38.84
CA THR A 6 -43.00 -4.63 37.94
C THR A 6 -43.46 -4.55 36.49
N TRP A 7 -44.77 -4.49 36.24
CA TRP A 7 -45.33 -4.34 34.89
C TRP A 7 -44.96 -2.99 34.25
N LYS A 8 -45.03 -1.89 34.99
CA LYS A 8 -44.67 -0.56 34.47
C LYS A 8 -43.20 -0.47 34.08
N ARG A 9 -42.31 -1.16 34.79
CA ARG A 9 -40.87 -1.22 34.46
C ARG A 9 -40.60 -2.06 33.21
N ALA A 10 -41.32 -3.16 33.01
CA ALA A 10 -41.20 -4.00 31.82
C ALA A 10 -41.62 -3.26 30.53
N VAL A 11 -42.70 -2.48 30.57
CA VAL A 11 -43.18 -1.71 29.41
C VAL A 11 -42.20 -0.60 29.02
N VAL A 12 -41.60 0.09 29.99
CA VAL A 12 -40.60 1.14 29.72
C VAL A 12 -39.31 0.55 29.13
N GLY A 13 -38.88 -0.62 29.62
CA GLY A 13 -37.71 -1.31 29.06
C GLY A 13 -37.91 -1.74 27.60
N LEU A 14 -39.10 -2.24 27.25
CA LEU A 14 -39.43 -2.66 25.89
C LEU A 14 -39.50 -1.46 24.92
N ALA A 15 -40.11 -0.35 25.33
CA ALA A 15 -40.18 0.86 24.52
C ALA A 15 -38.79 1.47 24.25
N LEU A 16 -37.89 1.42 25.23
CA LEU A 16 -36.52 1.91 25.07
C LEU A 16 -35.69 1.01 24.12
N ALA A 17 -35.90 -0.31 24.15
CA ALA A 17 -35.26 -1.24 23.23
C ALA A 17 -35.72 -1.06 21.77
N CYS A 18 -37.01 -0.73 21.55
CA CYS A 18 -37.51 -0.42 20.21
C CYS A 18 -37.02 0.93 19.66
N LEU A 19 -36.72 1.91 20.51
CA LEU A 19 -36.18 3.21 20.11
C LEU A 19 -34.69 3.16 19.72
N LEU A 20 -33.93 2.18 20.23
CA LEU A 20 -32.52 1.98 19.89
C LEU A 20 -32.32 1.13 18.61
N ALA A 21 -33.39 0.49 18.12
CA ALA A 21 -33.38 -0.28 16.88
C ALA A 21 -33.69 0.60 15.66
N THR A 22 -33.09 1.79 15.56
CA THR A 22 -33.10 2.51 14.28
C THR A 22 -32.27 1.69 13.30
N PRO A 23 -32.85 1.17 12.20
CA PRO A 23 -32.06 0.50 11.18
C PRO A 23 -30.98 1.46 10.73
N ALA A 24 -29.74 0.99 10.66
CA ALA A 24 -28.65 1.72 10.02
C ALA A 24 -29.07 1.94 8.55
N LEU A 25 -29.70 3.08 8.29
CA LEU A 25 -30.23 3.44 6.99
C LEU A 25 -29.06 3.47 6.02
N ALA A 26 -29.18 2.65 4.99
CA ALA A 26 -28.40 2.71 3.77
C ALA A 26 -28.15 4.18 3.37
N GLY A 27 -26.89 4.61 3.42
CA GLY A 27 -26.51 5.98 3.05
C GLY A 27 -26.75 6.22 1.56
N THR A 28 -27.20 7.42 1.22
CA THR A 28 -27.23 7.86 -0.18
C THR A 28 -25.82 8.26 -0.60
N ALA A 29 -25.36 7.77 -1.75
CA ALA A 29 -24.11 8.20 -2.35
C ALA A 29 -24.39 8.87 -3.70
N TRP A 30 -23.54 9.83 -4.04
CA TRP A 30 -23.48 10.48 -5.33
C TRP A 30 -22.27 9.95 -6.07
N LYS A 31 -22.46 9.55 -7.32
CA LYS A 31 -21.44 9.03 -8.22
C LYS A 31 -21.28 9.97 -9.40
N TRP A 32 -20.05 10.32 -9.78
CA TRP A 32 -19.78 11.04 -11.02
C TRP A 32 -18.50 10.55 -11.67
N THR A 33 -18.41 10.73 -12.98
CA THR A 33 -17.21 10.41 -13.77
C THR A 33 -16.46 11.70 -14.07
N ALA A 34 -15.16 11.74 -13.76
CA ALA A 34 -14.30 12.87 -14.06
C ALA A 34 -13.81 12.84 -15.53
N GLU A 35 -13.17 13.93 -15.96
CA GLU A 35 -12.67 14.09 -17.35
C GLU A 35 -11.64 13.03 -17.74
N ASP A 36 -10.89 12.48 -16.78
CA ASP A 36 -9.90 11.41 -16.98
C ASP A 36 -10.54 10.00 -17.02
N GLY A 37 -11.87 9.90 -16.93
CA GLY A 37 -12.60 8.63 -16.89
C GLY A 37 -12.62 7.96 -15.51
N SER A 38 -12.02 8.57 -14.48
CA SER A 38 -12.11 8.06 -13.11
C SER A 38 -13.52 8.24 -12.54
N VAL A 39 -13.94 7.31 -11.69
CA VAL A 39 -15.25 7.35 -11.01
C VAL A 39 -15.04 7.73 -9.56
N ALA A 40 -15.71 8.80 -9.12
CA ALA A 40 -15.66 9.29 -7.76
C ALA A 40 -17.03 9.14 -7.06
N PHE A 41 -16.99 9.03 -5.74
CA PHE A 41 -18.17 8.86 -4.89
C PHE A 41 -18.12 9.82 -3.70
N THR A 42 -19.27 10.37 -3.31
CA THR A 42 -19.42 11.16 -2.07
C THR A 42 -20.80 10.96 -1.47
N ASP A 43 -20.92 11.09 -0.15
CA ASP A 43 -22.17 11.10 0.58
C ASP A 43 -22.89 12.47 0.49
N ASP A 44 -22.14 13.55 0.28
CA ASP A 44 -22.65 14.93 0.26
C ASP A 44 -22.64 15.56 -1.14
N ARG A 45 -23.82 15.99 -1.60
CA ARG A 45 -23.97 16.65 -2.90
C ARG A 45 -23.18 17.95 -3.01
N GLU A 46 -22.99 18.67 -1.90
CA GLU A 46 -22.30 19.97 -1.90
C GLU A 46 -20.80 19.83 -2.15
N ARG A 47 -20.22 18.69 -1.78
CA ARG A 47 -18.81 18.34 -2.04
C ARG A 47 -18.50 18.03 -3.49
N ILE A 48 -19.52 17.84 -4.34
CA ILE A 48 -19.32 17.59 -5.78
C ILE A 48 -18.90 18.90 -6.45
N PRO A 49 -17.76 18.94 -7.16
CA PRO A 49 -17.33 20.12 -7.93
C PRO A 49 -18.43 20.58 -8.89
N GLU A 50 -18.62 21.90 -9.03
CA GLU A 50 -19.75 22.47 -9.78
C GLU A 50 -19.85 21.93 -11.22
N ARG A 51 -18.69 21.74 -11.87
CA ARG A 51 -18.59 21.19 -13.23
C ARG A 51 -19.16 19.77 -13.38
N PHE A 52 -19.20 18.98 -12.33
CA PHE A 52 -19.72 17.59 -12.34
C PHE A 52 -21.07 17.44 -11.64
N ARG A 53 -21.60 18.50 -11.01
CA ARG A 53 -22.85 18.45 -10.25
C ARG A 53 -24.07 18.10 -11.12
N ALA A 54 -24.01 18.43 -12.41
CA ALA A 54 -25.06 18.12 -13.39
C ALA A 54 -24.99 16.67 -13.90
N SER A 55 -23.82 16.04 -13.91
CA SER A 55 -23.62 14.64 -14.35
C SER A 55 -23.63 13.64 -13.19
N ALA A 56 -23.69 14.12 -11.95
CA ALA A 56 -23.72 13.28 -10.78
C ALA A 56 -25.04 12.50 -10.66
N GLU A 57 -24.93 11.18 -10.53
CA GLU A 57 -26.04 10.27 -10.34
C GLU A 57 -26.19 9.93 -8.86
N ARG A 58 -27.41 10.00 -8.34
CA ARG A 58 -27.71 9.55 -6.98
C ARG A 58 -27.92 8.04 -7.00
N THR A 59 -27.11 7.33 -6.23
CA THR A 59 -27.22 5.89 -6.04
C THR A 59 -27.55 5.60 -4.57
N GLU A 60 -28.59 4.82 -4.34
CA GLU A 60 -28.88 4.29 -3.01
C GLU A 60 -27.91 3.14 -2.75
N LEU A 61 -27.08 3.26 -1.71
CA LEU A 61 -26.23 2.14 -1.31
C LEU A 61 -27.14 1.06 -0.73
N GLY A 62 -26.97 -0.18 -1.16
CA GLY A 62 -27.65 -1.30 -0.53
C GLY A 62 -27.31 -1.40 0.97
N PRO A 63 -28.12 -2.13 1.76
CA PRO A 63 -27.78 -2.39 3.16
C PRO A 63 -26.38 -3.02 3.23
N LEU A 64 -25.57 -2.62 4.23
CA LEU A 64 -24.20 -3.11 4.38
C LEU A 64 -24.12 -4.64 4.51
N THR A 65 -25.24 -5.30 4.80
CA THR A 65 -25.38 -6.76 4.82
C THR A 65 -25.19 -7.42 3.45
N SER A 66 -25.32 -6.67 2.35
CA SER A 66 -25.06 -7.17 0.99
C SER A 66 -23.60 -7.05 0.57
N TYR A 67 -22.77 -6.30 1.31
CA TYR A 67 -21.33 -6.54 1.22
C TYR A 67 -21.11 -7.90 1.85
N SER A 68 -20.88 -8.92 1.00
CA SER A 68 -20.27 -10.14 1.48
C SER A 68 -19.05 -9.68 2.25
N GLN A 69 -19.08 -9.84 3.59
CA GLN A 69 -17.90 -9.56 4.36
C GLN A 69 -16.80 -10.39 3.69
N LEU A 70 -15.68 -9.77 3.36
CA LEU A 70 -14.50 -10.49 2.90
C LEU A 70 -13.88 -11.30 4.06
N THR A 71 -14.71 -11.77 4.98
CA THR A 71 -14.44 -12.77 5.99
C THR A 71 -14.91 -14.08 5.39
N PRO A 72 -14.00 -14.90 4.82
CA PRO A 72 -14.39 -16.13 4.14
C PRO A 72 -14.84 -17.16 5.18
N GLU A 73 -16.14 -17.21 5.47
CA GLU A 73 -16.76 -18.40 6.08
C GLU A 73 -16.95 -19.50 5.03
N ASP A 74 -16.96 -19.14 3.74
CA ASP A 74 -17.05 -20.10 2.66
C ASP A 74 -15.67 -20.72 2.34
N VAL A 75 -15.51 -21.97 2.77
CA VAL A 75 -14.31 -22.78 2.55
C VAL A 75 -14.07 -23.04 1.06
N GLU A 76 -15.12 -23.13 0.24
CA GLU A 76 -15.00 -23.41 -1.19
C GLU A 76 -14.40 -22.20 -1.92
N ILE A 77 -14.93 -21.00 -1.68
CA ILE A 77 -14.41 -19.76 -2.26
C ILE A 77 -12.95 -19.52 -1.86
N ARG A 78 -12.60 -19.83 -0.60
CA ARG A 78 -11.21 -19.73 -0.12
C ARG A 78 -10.27 -20.70 -0.86
N ASN A 79 -10.72 -21.93 -1.08
CA ASN A 79 -9.93 -22.92 -1.80
C ASN A 79 -9.76 -22.53 -3.27
N GLU A 80 -10.82 -22.08 -3.95
CA GLU A 80 -10.75 -21.59 -5.33
C GLU A 80 -9.80 -20.39 -5.47
N TYR A 81 -9.85 -19.45 -4.52
CA TYR A 81 -8.91 -18.33 -4.48
C TYR A 81 -7.47 -18.80 -4.27
N ALA A 82 -7.25 -19.76 -3.36
CA ALA A 82 -5.93 -20.33 -3.12
C ALA A 82 -5.37 -21.01 -4.37
N GLU A 83 -6.17 -21.80 -5.09
CA GLU A 83 -5.74 -22.43 -6.36
C GLU A 83 -5.37 -21.40 -7.42
N ARG A 84 -6.18 -20.34 -7.59
CA ARG A 84 -5.87 -19.24 -8.52
C ARG A 84 -4.56 -18.54 -8.15
N LEU A 85 -4.32 -18.34 -6.85
CA LEU A 85 -3.08 -17.74 -6.36
C LEU A 85 -1.87 -18.65 -6.64
N TYR A 86 -1.98 -19.96 -6.38
CA TYR A 86 -0.93 -20.93 -6.69
C TYR A 86 -0.63 -20.99 -8.18
N ALA A 87 -1.65 -21.07 -9.04
CA ALA A 87 -1.48 -21.06 -10.49
C ALA A 87 -0.77 -19.78 -10.98
N ARG A 88 -1.10 -18.62 -10.38
CA ARG A 88 -0.43 -17.36 -10.69
C ARG A 88 1.03 -17.35 -10.26
N LEU A 89 1.34 -17.83 -9.05
CA LEU A 89 2.71 -17.91 -8.56
C LEU A 89 3.56 -18.86 -9.41
N GLU A 90 3.00 -19.99 -9.82
CA GLU A 90 3.70 -20.94 -10.67
C GLU A 90 4.00 -20.33 -12.05
N ARG A 91 3.03 -19.64 -12.66
CA ARG A 91 3.26 -18.88 -13.90
C ARG A 91 4.41 -17.88 -13.76
N LEU A 92 4.48 -17.16 -12.63
CA LEU A 92 5.55 -16.18 -12.39
C LEU A 92 6.92 -16.85 -12.21
N ARG A 93 6.98 -18.01 -11.56
CA ARG A 93 8.24 -18.78 -11.42
C ARG A 93 8.75 -19.26 -12.78
N THR A 94 7.86 -19.77 -13.64
CA THR A 94 8.22 -20.19 -14.99
C THR A 94 8.69 -19.01 -15.86
N LEU A 95 8.02 -17.87 -15.75
CA LEU A 95 8.48 -16.65 -16.44
C LEU A 95 9.86 -16.22 -15.94
N ARG A 96 10.08 -16.20 -14.62
CA ARG A 96 11.38 -15.85 -14.05
C ARG A 96 12.49 -16.80 -14.52
N SER A 97 12.29 -18.11 -14.45
CA SER A 97 13.31 -19.08 -14.88
C SER A 97 13.67 -18.94 -16.37
N SER A 98 12.70 -18.63 -17.23
CA SER A 98 12.98 -18.36 -18.64
C SER A 98 13.76 -17.07 -18.88
N LEU A 99 13.52 -16.02 -18.09
CA LEU A 99 14.29 -14.78 -18.14
C LEU A 99 15.73 -15.02 -17.67
N ASP A 100 15.90 -15.72 -16.55
CA ASP A 100 17.21 -16.05 -15.99
C ASP A 100 18.04 -16.89 -17.00
N ALA A 101 17.42 -17.86 -17.67
CA ALA A 101 18.07 -18.66 -18.72
C ALA A 101 18.47 -17.83 -19.94
N ALA A 102 17.63 -16.88 -20.37
CA ALA A 102 17.95 -15.97 -21.47
C ALA A 102 19.09 -15.01 -21.11
N GLU A 103 19.15 -14.56 -19.87
CA GLU A 103 20.24 -13.72 -19.35
C GLU A 103 21.56 -14.49 -19.27
N ALA A 104 21.55 -15.72 -18.74
CA ALA A 104 22.72 -16.60 -18.72
C ALA A 104 23.27 -16.89 -20.12
N ALA A 105 22.40 -17.12 -21.11
CA ALA A 105 22.80 -17.30 -22.50
C ALA A 105 23.46 -16.05 -23.11
N ARG A 106 22.97 -14.85 -22.77
CA ARG A 106 23.60 -13.58 -23.19
C ARG A 106 24.95 -13.35 -22.51
N ALA A 107 25.06 -13.67 -21.23
CA ALA A 107 26.32 -13.55 -20.49
C ALA A 107 27.42 -14.44 -21.08
N HIS A 108 27.09 -15.67 -21.50
CA HIS A 108 28.04 -16.55 -22.19
C HIS A 108 28.43 -16.09 -23.59
N GLY A 109 27.61 -15.29 -24.28
CA GLY A 109 27.94 -14.71 -25.58
C GLY A 109 28.78 -13.43 -25.51
N ALA A 110 28.83 -12.75 -24.36
CA ALA A 110 29.50 -11.47 -24.17
C ALA A 110 30.87 -11.54 -23.49
N ALA A 111 31.31 -12.73 -23.07
CA ALA A 111 32.63 -12.93 -22.48
C ALA A 111 33.74 -12.93 -23.55
N SER A 112 34.06 -11.75 -24.10
CA SER A 112 35.40 -11.50 -24.61
C SER A 112 36.31 -11.36 -23.38
N PRO A 113 37.40 -12.13 -23.25
CA PRO A 113 38.26 -12.06 -22.08
C PRO A 113 38.93 -10.69 -22.05
N ALA A 114 38.41 -9.79 -21.22
CA ALA A 114 39.15 -8.62 -20.81
C ALA A 114 40.36 -9.13 -20.00
N SER A 115 41.52 -9.11 -20.64
CA SER A 115 42.83 -9.25 -20.01
C SER A 115 42.97 -8.15 -18.96
N GLY A 116 42.65 -8.49 -17.72
CA GLY A 116 42.62 -7.58 -16.57
C GLY A 116 43.79 -7.82 -15.61
N ASP A 117 44.60 -6.78 -15.51
CA ASP A 117 45.70 -6.49 -14.59
C ASP A 117 45.43 -6.94 -13.12
N PRO A 118 46.40 -7.56 -12.40
CA PRO A 118 46.19 -8.17 -11.07
C PRO A 118 46.15 -7.21 -9.87
N THR A 119 45.87 -5.92 -10.04
CA THR A 119 45.85 -4.95 -8.93
C THR A 119 44.45 -4.58 -8.48
N GLY A 120 43.98 -5.21 -7.40
CA GLY A 120 43.01 -4.66 -6.44
C GLY A 120 41.62 -4.29 -6.99
N PHE A 121 40.76 -5.28 -7.17
CA PHE A 121 39.42 -5.12 -7.74
C PHE A 121 38.45 -4.38 -6.79
N GLU A 122 38.05 -3.17 -7.16
CA GLU A 122 36.95 -2.40 -6.56
C GLU A 122 35.68 -2.67 -7.39
N ALA A 123 34.68 -3.38 -6.84
CA ALA A 123 33.42 -3.58 -7.55
C ALA A 123 32.61 -2.28 -7.49
N THR A 124 32.39 -1.68 -8.66
CA THR A 124 31.62 -0.44 -8.79
C THR A 124 30.21 -0.78 -9.24
N VAL A 125 29.21 -0.45 -8.43
CA VAL A 125 27.79 -0.67 -8.73
C VAL A 125 27.09 0.67 -8.81
N GLU A 126 26.35 0.90 -9.90
CA GLU A 126 25.54 2.10 -10.08
C GLU A 126 24.09 1.83 -9.64
N VAL A 127 23.60 2.59 -8.66
CA VAL A 127 22.22 2.48 -8.16
C VAL A 127 21.59 3.86 -8.10
N GLY A 128 20.50 4.07 -8.84
CA GLY A 128 19.73 5.32 -8.80
C GLY A 128 20.56 6.58 -9.12
N GLY A 129 21.57 6.47 -9.99
CA GLY A 129 22.49 7.57 -10.34
C GLY A 129 23.62 7.82 -9.34
N SER A 130 23.76 6.97 -8.31
CA SER A 130 24.88 7.00 -7.38
C SER A 130 25.85 5.84 -7.63
N THR A 131 27.13 6.15 -7.71
CA THR A 131 28.20 5.15 -7.86
C THR A 131 28.64 4.66 -6.48
N ILE A 132 28.39 3.38 -6.20
CA ILE A 132 28.75 2.74 -4.93
C ILE A 132 30.00 1.89 -5.17
N ARG A 133 31.05 2.17 -4.41
CA ARG A 133 32.30 1.42 -4.41
C ARG A 133 32.28 0.41 -3.27
N LEU A 134 32.26 -0.87 -3.61
CA LEU A 134 32.26 -1.96 -2.63
C LEU A 134 33.69 -2.42 -2.38
N PRO A 135 34.15 -2.51 -1.11
CA PRO A 135 35.42 -3.14 -0.82
C PRO A 135 35.34 -4.61 -1.24
N ALA A 136 36.45 -5.14 -1.77
CA ALA A 136 36.61 -6.56 -2.08
C ALA A 136 36.61 -7.40 -0.80
N VAL A 137 35.45 -7.55 -0.16
CA VAL A 137 35.28 -8.49 0.94
C VAL A 137 35.22 -9.87 0.28
N GLY A 138 36.24 -10.68 0.59
CA GLY A 138 36.64 -11.99 0.06
C GLY A 138 35.64 -12.80 -0.78
N GLY A 139 36.17 -13.48 -1.80
CA GLY A 139 35.42 -14.28 -2.78
C GLY A 139 34.58 -15.42 -2.19
N GLY A 140 33.40 -15.06 -1.68
CA GLY A 140 32.32 -16.01 -1.53
C GLY A 140 31.70 -16.28 -2.89
N ASP A 141 31.46 -17.56 -3.19
CA ASP A 141 30.84 -18.06 -4.42
C ASP A 141 29.35 -17.64 -4.56
N GLU A 142 28.85 -16.87 -3.59
CA GLU A 142 27.47 -16.43 -3.51
C GLU A 142 27.25 -15.12 -4.28
N PRO A 143 26.16 -15.02 -5.05
CA PRO A 143 25.88 -13.83 -5.84
C PRO A 143 25.63 -12.61 -4.95
N LEU A 144 26.14 -11.46 -5.40
CA LEU A 144 25.80 -10.17 -4.83
C LEU A 144 24.40 -9.78 -5.33
N ILE A 145 23.49 -9.54 -4.39
CA ILE A 145 22.11 -9.17 -4.66
C ILE A 145 21.90 -7.72 -4.21
N VAL A 146 21.40 -6.90 -5.11
CA VAL A 146 21.00 -5.50 -4.84
C VAL A 146 19.48 -5.41 -4.92
N GLU A 147 18.84 -5.08 -3.81
CA GLU A 147 17.38 -5.05 -3.68
C GLU A 147 16.90 -3.69 -3.20
N GLU A 148 15.83 -3.17 -3.81
CA GLU A 148 15.11 -2.01 -3.29
C GLU A 148 13.97 -2.45 -2.38
N VAL A 149 14.07 -2.13 -1.10
CA VAL A 149 13.07 -2.50 -0.09
C VAL A 149 12.38 -1.25 0.43
N ARG A 150 11.05 -1.24 0.32
CA ARG A 150 10.19 -0.25 0.97
C ARG A 150 9.92 -0.68 2.40
N SER A 151 10.41 0.08 3.37
CA SER A 151 10.22 -0.21 4.79
C SER A 151 9.62 0.99 5.52
N ARG A 152 8.69 0.72 6.44
CA ARG A 152 8.10 1.74 7.31
C ARG A 152 8.70 1.58 8.72
N PRO A 153 9.50 2.54 9.21
CA PRO A 153 10.06 2.47 10.55
C PRO A 153 8.95 2.46 11.60
N ARG A 154 9.15 1.71 12.69
CA ARG A 154 8.21 1.70 13.82
C ARG A 154 8.07 3.12 14.39
N GLY A 155 6.83 3.60 14.52
CA GLY A 155 6.55 4.95 15.00
C GLY A 155 6.68 6.06 13.96
N LYS A 156 6.87 5.75 12.66
CA LYS A 156 6.84 6.73 11.58
C LYS A 156 5.66 6.49 10.65
N LEU A 157 5.10 7.56 10.10
CA LEU A 157 4.00 7.51 9.13
C LEU A 157 4.49 7.28 7.70
N VAL A 158 5.74 7.67 7.41
CA VAL A 158 6.30 7.67 6.05
C VAL A 158 7.07 6.37 5.79
N THR A 159 6.78 5.76 4.64
CA THR A 159 7.53 4.62 4.09
C THR A 159 8.83 5.12 3.44
N ARG A 160 9.94 4.41 3.67
CA ARG A 160 11.26 4.74 3.13
C ARG A 160 11.68 3.70 2.10
N HIS A 161 12.34 4.16 1.04
CA HIS A 161 13.02 3.32 0.08
C HIS A 161 14.45 3.11 0.56
N ASN A 162 14.84 1.87 0.80
CA ASN A 162 16.21 1.51 1.14
C ASN A 162 16.74 0.59 0.06
N THR A 163 18.00 0.79 -0.35
CA THR A 163 18.70 -0.18 -1.16
C THR A 163 19.50 -1.08 -0.24
N ILE A 164 19.24 -2.37 -0.27
CA ILE A 164 19.95 -3.39 0.50
C ILE A 164 20.89 -4.11 -0.45
N VAL A 165 22.18 -4.13 -0.11
CA VAL A 165 23.19 -4.93 -0.78
C VAL A 165 23.50 -6.12 0.11
N ARG A 166 23.20 -7.32 -0.36
CA ARG A 166 23.41 -8.58 0.38
C ARG A 166 24.18 -9.58 -0.46
N ARG A 167 24.86 -10.52 0.20
CA ARG A 167 25.52 -11.67 -0.41
C ARG A 167 24.98 -12.91 0.29
N GLY A 168 24.24 -13.73 -0.45
CA GLY A 168 23.43 -14.80 0.14
C GLY A 168 22.46 -14.27 1.20
N GLU A 169 22.66 -14.69 2.46
CA GLU A 169 21.87 -14.25 3.62
C GLU A 169 22.52 -13.10 4.39
N GLU A 170 23.77 -12.74 4.07
CA GLU A 170 24.51 -11.69 4.77
C GLU A 170 24.22 -10.31 4.16
N ILE A 171 23.72 -9.38 4.98
CA ILE A 171 23.55 -7.98 4.59
C ILE A 171 24.90 -7.27 4.71
N LEU A 172 25.48 -6.91 3.58
CA LEU A 172 26.75 -6.18 3.54
C LEU A 172 26.55 -4.69 3.79
N MET A 173 25.48 -4.11 3.22
CA MET A 173 25.24 -2.68 3.31
C MET A 173 23.76 -2.32 3.10
N ILE A 174 23.32 -1.27 3.78
CA ILE A 174 22.02 -0.63 3.55
C ILE A 174 22.27 0.82 3.16
N VAL A 175 22.05 1.14 1.90
CA VAL A 175 22.11 2.51 1.39
C VAL A 175 20.75 3.16 1.59
N ARG A 176 20.76 4.28 2.31
CA ARG A 176 19.58 5.11 2.52
C ARG A 176 19.75 6.36 1.67
N PRO A 177 18.75 6.77 0.87
CA PRO A 177 18.85 8.00 0.12
C PRO A 177 19.10 9.18 1.07
N ALA A 178 19.98 10.09 0.67
CA ALA A 178 20.23 11.32 1.40
C ALA A 178 18.90 12.08 1.57
N GLN A 179 18.56 12.40 2.82
CA GLN A 179 17.32 13.09 3.14
C GLN A 179 17.49 14.60 2.90
N ASP A 180 17.55 15.04 1.64
CA ASP A 180 17.67 16.48 1.34
C ASP A 180 16.42 17.27 1.71
N THR A 181 15.31 16.59 2.02
CA THR A 181 14.10 17.20 2.57
C THR A 181 13.46 16.22 3.54
N GLN A 182 13.90 16.23 4.79
CA GLN A 182 13.04 15.74 5.86
C GLN A 182 11.83 16.67 5.89
N ALA A 183 10.71 16.22 5.30
CA ALA A 183 9.41 16.72 5.72
C ALA A 183 9.35 16.48 7.22
N ASN A 184 9.47 17.57 7.98
CA ASN A 184 9.43 17.56 9.42
C ASN A 184 8.06 17.01 9.83
N VAL A 185 7.94 16.39 11.00
CA VAL A 185 6.62 15.98 11.51
C VAL A 185 5.72 17.23 11.70
N ASN A 186 6.32 18.41 11.75
CA ASN A 186 5.67 19.73 11.75
C ASN A 186 5.29 20.25 10.35
N ASP A 187 5.69 19.60 9.25
CA ASP A 187 5.33 20.01 7.88
C ASP A 187 3.99 19.42 7.43
N TYR A 188 3.33 18.66 8.31
CA TYR A 188 1.90 18.35 8.16
C TYR A 188 1.11 19.60 8.53
N TYR A 189 0.72 20.37 7.53
CA TYR A 189 -0.33 21.37 7.68
C TYR A 189 -1.59 20.65 8.17
N ASP A 190 -2.08 21.03 9.35
CA ASP A 190 -3.42 20.62 9.78
C ASP A 190 -4.41 21.18 8.76
N GLU A 191 -5.20 20.31 8.12
CA GLU A 191 -6.16 20.71 7.08
C GLU A 191 -7.14 21.79 7.60
N ARG A 192 -7.33 21.86 8.93
CA ARG A 192 -8.12 22.92 9.60
C ARG A 192 -7.48 24.31 9.57
N GLU A 193 -6.16 24.39 9.44
CA GLU A 193 -5.45 25.67 9.27
C GLU A 193 -5.55 26.16 7.81
N LEU A 194 -5.61 25.25 6.85
CA LEU A 194 -5.84 25.57 5.44
C LEU A 194 -7.24 26.13 5.21
N GLU A 195 -8.26 25.63 5.91
CA GLU A 195 -9.63 26.18 5.86
C GLU A 195 -9.76 27.57 6.50
N LYS A 196 -8.81 27.98 7.36
CA LYS A 196 -8.85 29.27 8.08
C LYS A 196 -8.00 30.37 7.46
N GLY A 197 -7.34 30.12 6.33
CA GLY A 197 -6.67 31.15 5.52
C GLY A 197 -5.61 32.00 6.26
N THR A 198 -5.10 31.54 7.41
CA THR A 198 -4.19 32.31 8.24
C THR A 198 -2.75 31.84 8.04
N PHE A 199 -2.17 32.19 6.89
CA PHE A 199 -0.74 32.04 6.67
C PHE A 199 0.01 33.07 7.52
N ARG A 200 0.65 32.60 8.59
CA ARG A 200 1.73 33.36 9.25
C ARG A 200 3.03 32.97 8.57
N GLU A 201 3.49 33.80 7.64
CA GLU A 201 4.88 33.73 7.18
C GLU A 201 5.79 33.93 8.40
N ARG A 202 6.60 32.92 8.72
CA ARG A 202 7.71 33.08 9.66
C ARG A 202 8.95 33.53 8.88
N PRO A 203 9.76 34.46 9.43
CA PRO A 203 11.01 34.90 8.82
C PRO A 203 12.07 33.79 8.80
#